data_AF-L1P7F9-F1
#
_entry.id   AF-L1P7F9-F1
#
_cell.length_a   1.000
_cell.length_b   1.000
_cell.length_c   1.000
_cell.angle_alpha   90.00
_cell.angle_beta   90.00
_cell.angle_gamma   90.00
#
_symmetry.space_group_name_H-M   'P 1'
#
loop_
_entity.id
_entity.type
_entity.pdbx_description
1 polymer ?
#
loop_
_entity_poly.entity_id
_entity_poly.type
_entity_poly.pdbx_seq_one_letter_code
_entity_poly.pdbx_strand_id
1 'polypeptide(L)'
;MKKRLLFYILLSAFSFVPAQEYLPLHLNYKPTVVYTRERKVKIEDVLFVAINERFTLFDFYKNKVDSIPMSFEAKIMPIIEKNNLLRVDRYAYRKSKKGNALFEVRSRIWVGYDDDYLKKHKKEIPYWLSIHRDGFANAFIAMGIVEQHKNKFKLWDKKAAVKGLTPIETKEEALYFLYLMEQVFPEYNFDKLCKKEENYQICTDTITPTIVKEEKDYFVINLFHYNIVDGSFFEIVYQLYRNGKYNILSKKRIYIILEEEWE
;
A
#
# COMPACT_ATOMS: atom_id res chain seq x y z
N MET A 1 26.38 -30.14 22.43
CA MET A 1 25.51 -28.98 22.76
C MET A 1 25.62 -27.80 21.78
N LYS A 2 26.77 -27.51 21.16
CA LYS A 2 26.93 -26.36 20.22
C LYS A 2 26.04 -26.41 18.95
N LYS A 3 25.72 -27.60 18.42
CA LYS A 3 24.86 -27.75 17.22
C LYS A 3 23.36 -27.51 17.47
N ARG A 4 22.87 -27.76 18.70
CA ARG A 4 21.46 -27.49 19.06
C ARG A 4 21.22 -25.99 19.27
N LEU A 5 22.19 -25.27 19.82
CA LEU A 5 22.09 -23.82 20.02
C LEU A 5 22.01 -23.06 18.68
N LEU A 6 22.78 -23.47 17.68
CA LEU A 6 22.71 -22.90 16.32
C LEU A 6 21.33 -23.11 15.68
N PHE A 7 20.72 -24.28 15.90
CA PHE A 7 19.38 -24.59 15.38
C PHE A 7 18.31 -23.73 16.04
N TYR A 8 18.42 -23.46 17.35
CA TYR A 8 17.53 -22.53 18.05
C TYR A 8 17.71 -21.06 17.63
N ILE A 9 18.93 -20.63 17.30
CA ILE A 9 19.20 -19.28 16.78
C ILE A 9 18.66 -19.12 15.35
N LEU A 10 18.78 -20.17 14.51
CA LEU A 10 18.16 -20.19 13.18
C LEU A 10 16.63 -20.20 13.26
N LEU A 11 16.03 -21.00 14.16
CA LEU A 11 14.58 -20.99 14.36
C LEU A 11 14.06 -19.68 14.95
N SER A 12 14.79 -19.03 15.88
CA SER A 12 14.35 -17.76 16.47
C SER A 12 14.42 -16.58 15.50
N ALA A 13 15.37 -16.56 14.55
CA ALA A 13 15.42 -15.55 13.48
C ALA A 13 14.25 -15.65 12.48
N PHE A 14 13.60 -16.81 12.38
CA PHE A 14 12.44 -17.04 11.51
C PHE A 14 11.08 -17.02 12.24
N SER A 15 11.03 -16.96 13.57
CA SER A 15 9.79 -17.24 14.33
C SER A 15 9.16 -16.05 15.06
N PHE A 16 9.75 -14.87 15.05
CA PHE A 16 9.12 -13.68 15.64
C PHE A 16 9.20 -12.51 14.66
N VAL A 17 8.37 -12.57 13.60
CA VAL A 17 7.85 -11.33 13.04
C VAL A 17 6.80 -10.87 14.05
N PRO A 18 7.08 -9.84 14.89
CA PRO A 18 6.03 -9.27 15.74
C PRO A 18 4.84 -8.99 14.84
N ALA A 19 3.64 -9.35 15.28
CA ALA A 19 2.42 -9.27 14.49
C ALA A 19 2.42 -7.96 13.69
N GLN A 20 2.77 -8.06 12.40
CA GLN A 20 3.03 -6.88 11.59
C GLN A 20 1.73 -6.10 11.60
N GLU A 21 1.78 -4.90 12.18
CA GLU A 21 0.60 -4.09 12.37
C GLU A 21 -0.13 -3.96 11.03
N TYR A 22 -1.45 -4.02 11.06
CA TYR A 22 -2.26 -3.85 9.86
C TYR A 22 -2.21 -2.40 9.35
N LEU A 23 -1.68 -1.50 10.18
CA LEU A 23 -1.41 -0.11 9.82
C LEU A 23 -0.15 -0.06 8.94
N PRO A 24 -0.19 0.65 7.81
CA PRO A 24 0.99 0.96 7.02
C PRO A 24 2.12 1.51 7.89
N LEU A 25 3.33 1.02 7.64
CA LEU A 25 4.51 1.41 8.41
C LEU A 25 4.77 2.92 8.33
N HIS A 26 4.42 3.55 7.20
CA HIS A 26 4.64 4.98 6.98
C HIS A 26 3.79 5.88 7.87
N LEU A 27 2.69 5.39 8.46
CA LEU A 27 1.84 6.19 9.35
C LEU A 27 2.54 6.50 10.68
N ASN A 28 3.35 5.58 11.19
CA ASN A 28 4.10 5.76 12.44
C ASN A 28 5.47 6.42 12.23
N TYR A 29 5.84 6.73 10.97
CA TYR A 29 7.14 7.31 10.63
C TYR A 29 7.09 8.84 10.76
N LYS A 30 7.86 9.40 11.69
CA LYS A 30 8.03 10.85 11.85
C LYS A 30 8.86 11.40 10.68
N PRO A 31 8.39 12.44 9.95
CA PRO A 31 9.15 13.03 8.86
C PRO A 31 10.52 13.52 9.33
N THR A 32 11.56 13.25 8.54
CA THR A 32 12.96 13.57 8.90
C THR A 32 13.30 15.06 8.71
N VAL A 33 12.40 15.85 8.11
CA VAL A 33 12.62 17.28 7.84
C VAL A 33 11.63 18.11 8.66
N VAL A 34 12.12 18.64 9.76
CA VAL A 34 11.51 19.79 10.46
C VAL A 34 11.82 21.01 9.59
N TYR A 35 10.84 21.47 8.80
CA TYR A 35 11.02 22.67 7.98
C TYR A 35 11.10 23.90 8.90
N THR A 36 12.30 24.42 9.01
CA THR A 36 12.59 25.77 9.46
C THR A 36 12.15 26.75 8.37
N ARG A 37 11.24 27.66 8.73
CA ARG A 37 10.81 28.87 7.99
C ARG A 37 10.43 28.68 6.52
N GLU A 38 9.11 28.62 6.36
CA GLU A 38 8.33 28.53 5.13
C GLU A 38 8.66 29.66 4.14
N ARG A 39 8.95 29.30 2.89
CA ARG A 39 9.05 30.25 1.77
C ARG A 39 8.07 29.80 0.69
N LYS A 40 7.08 30.63 0.37
CA LYS A 40 6.16 30.40 -0.76
C LYS A 40 6.96 30.49 -2.07
N VAL A 41 6.96 29.44 -2.88
CA VAL A 41 7.60 29.37 -4.21
C VAL A 41 6.50 29.27 -5.27
N LYS A 42 6.68 29.93 -6.42
CA LYS A 42 5.73 29.92 -7.53
C LYS A 42 5.83 28.62 -8.32
N ILE A 43 4.69 28.10 -8.79
CA ILE A 43 4.54 26.84 -9.56
C ILE A 43 5.43 26.78 -10.81
N GLU A 44 5.82 27.94 -11.35
CA GLU A 44 6.60 28.09 -12.59
C GLU A 44 8.08 27.66 -12.45
N ASP A 45 8.62 27.59 -11.23
CA ASP A 45 10.04 27.27 -10.97
C ASP A 45 10.33 25.77 -10.79
N VAL A 46 9.32 24.90 -10.93
CA VAL A 46 9.42 23.45 -10.70
C VAL A 46 9.55 22.71 -12.03
N LEU A 47 10.75 22.71 -12.61
CA LEU A 47 11.05 21.98 -13.86
C LEU A 47 11.35 20.50 -13.58
N PHE A 48 10.44 19.63 -14.02
CA PHE A 48 10.57 18.17 -13.91
C PHE A 48 11.52 17.60 -14.97
N VAL A 49 12.69 17.12 -14.55
CA VAL A 49 13.58 16.36 -15.43
C VAL A 49 13.15 14.89 -15.40
N ALA A 50 12.66 14.39 -16.53
CA ALA A 50 12.27 13.00 -16.70
C ALA A 50 13.48 12.05 -16.71
N ILE A 51 13.33 10.87 -16.10
CA ILE A 51 14.30 9.76 -16.16
C ILE A 51 13.62 8.50 -16.73
N ASN A 52 14.45 7.65 -17.35
CA ASN A 52 14.18 6.74 -18.48
C ASN A 52 13.39 5.43 -18.25
N GLU A 53 12.75 5.20 -17.10
CA GLU A 53 11.74 4.14 -16.93
C GLU A 53 10.57 4.71 -16.13
N ARG A 54 9.35 4.66 -16.67
CA ARG A 54 8.16 5.24 -16.04
C ARG A 54 7.26 4.13 -15.52
N PHE A 55 6.99 4.14 -14.22
CA PHE A 55 5.97 3.29 -13.60
C PHE A 55 4.74 4.14 -13.29
N THR A 56 3.58 3.59 -13.58
CA THR A 56 2.27 4.21 -13.37
C THR A 56 1.38 3.25 -12.59
N LEU A 57 0.34 3.77 -11.92
CA LEU A 57 -0.65 2.90 -11.28
C LEU A 57 -1.32 1.95 -12.30
N PHE A 58 -1.45 2.38 -13.55
CA PHE A 58 -1.98 1.56 -14.63
C PHE A 58 -1.11 0.36 -14.97
N ASP A 59 0.19 0.37 -14.65
CA ASP A 59 1.05 -0.80 -14.85
C ASP A 59 0.67 -1.97 -13.94
N PHE A 60 0.00 -1.70 -12.80
CA PHE A 60 -0.59 -2.77 -11.98
C PHE A 60 -1.78 -3.42 -12.67
N TYR A 61 -2.55 -2.62 -13.42
CA TYR A 61 -3.82 -3.00 -14.02
C TYR A 61 -3.74 -3.14 -15.55
N LYS A 62 -2.53 -3.28 -16.10
CA LYS A 62 -2.26 -3.21 -17.54
C LYS A 62 -2.95 -4.29 -18.33
N ASN A 63 -2.95 -5.53 -17.82
CA ASN A 63 -3.56 -6.68 -18.47
C ASN A 63 -4.36 -7.50 -17.47
N LYS A 64 -5.67 -7.61 -17.70
CA LYS A 64 -6.52 -8.55 -16.95
C LYS A 64 -6.07 -9.98 -17.26
N VAL A 65 -5.84 -10.76 -16.21
CA VAL A 65 -5.45 -12.18 -16.32
C VAL A 65 -6.63 -13.11 -16.13
N ASP A 66 -7.68 -12.63 -15.49
CA ASP A 66 -8.96 -13.32 -15.31
C ASP A 66 -10.07 -12.32 -14.95
N SER A 67 -11.32 -12.76 -15.00
CA SER A 67 -12.48 -11.98 -14.58
C SER A 67 -13.58 -12.87 -14.02
N ILE A 68 -14.27 -12.36 -13.01
CA ILE A 68 -15.50 -12.96 -12.51
C ILE A 68 -16.66 -12.58 -13.45
N PRO A 69 -17.32 -13.55 -14.11
CA PRO A 69 -18.55 -13.28 -14.84
C PRO A 69 -19.66 -12.82 -13.89
N MET A 70 -20.54 -11.91 -14.33
CA MET A 70 -21.70 -11.50 -13.52
C MET A 70 -22.57 -12.70 -13.10
N SER A 71 -22.68 -13.72 -13.96
CA SER A 71 -23.39 -14.97 -13.64
C SER A 71 -22.75 -15.78 -12.51
N PHE A 72 -21.52 -15.46 -12.09
CA PHE A 72 -20.82 -16.08 -10.96
C PHE A 72 -20.89 -15.25 -9.68
N GLU A 73 -21.57 -14.10 -9.68
CA GLU A 73 -21.73 -13.23 -8.50
C GLU A 73 -22.30 -13.99 -7.30
N ALA A 74 -23.29 -14.86 -7.52
CA ALA A 74 -23.85 -15.75 -6.50
C ALA A 74 -22.82 -16.68 -5.84
N LYS A 75 -21.68 -16.99 -6.47
CA LYS A 75 -20.60 -17.80 -5.87
C LYS A 75 -19.66 -16.98 -4.98
N ILE A 76 -19.66 -15.66 -5.14
CA ILE A 76 -18.82 -14.74 -4.37
C ILE A 76 -19.59 -14.12 -3.22
N MET A 77 -20.91 -13.92 -3.38
CA MET A 77 -21.79 -13.43 -2.31
C MET A 77 -21.59 -14.15 -0.97
N PRO A 78 -21.47 -15.50 -0.90
CA PRO A 78 -21.21 -16.17 0.37
C PRO A 78 -19.89 -15.75 1.04
N ILE A 79 -18.86 -15.38 0.28
CA ILE A 79 -17.60 -14.87 0.83
C ILE A 79 -17.75 -13.43 1.28
N ILE A 80 -18.44 -12.61 0.51
CA ILE A 80 -18.71 -11.21 0.85
C ILE A 80 -19.50 -11.15 2.17
N GLU A 81 -20.61 -11.86 2.26
CA GLU A 81 -21.50 -11.87 3.43
C GLU A 81 -20.78 -12.46 4.65
N LYS A 82 -20.16 -13.63 4.50
CA LYS A 82 -19.47 -14.31 5.62
C LYS A 82 -18.35 -13.48 6.23
N ASN A 83 -17.66 -12.68 5.43
CA ASN A 83 -16.51 -11.89 5.87
C ASN A 83 -16.82 -10.40 5.93
N ASN A 84 -18.09 -9.98 5.80
CA ASN A 84 -18.50 -8.58 5.82
C ASN A 84 -17.66 -7.69 4.87
N LEU A 85 -17.44 -8.16 3.64
CA LEU A 85 -16.66 -7.42 2.64
C LEU A 85 -17.50 -6.31 2.01
N LEU A 86 -16.87 -5.19 1.66
CA LEU A 86 -17.55 -4.17 0.85
C LEU A 86 -17.67 -4.67 -0.59
N ARG A 87 -16.58 -5.24 -1.13
CA ARG A 87 -16.56 -5.85 -2.45
C ARG A 87 -15.37 -6.78 -2.66
N VAL A 88 -15.52 -7.67 -3.64
CA VAL A 88 -14.42 -8.34 -4.35
C VAL A 88 -14.32 -7.71 -5.73
N ASP A 89 -13.13 -7.25 -6.11
CA ASP A 89 -12.92 -6.67 -7.43
C ASP A 89 -13.17 -7.74 -8.51
N ARG A 90 -13.83 -7.33 -9.59
CA ARG A 90 -14.28 -8.25 -10.64
C ARG A 90 -13.14 -8.80 -11.49
N TYR A 91 -12.03 -8.08 -11.57
CA TYR A 91 -10.91 -8.38 -12.45
C TYR A 91 -9.69 -8.77 -11.62
N ALA A 92 -9.06 -9.86 -12.03
CA ALA A 92 -7.75 -10.20 -11.55
C ALA A 92 -6.72 -9.67 -12.55
N TYR A 93 -5.69 -9.02 -12.04
CA TYR A 93 -4.55 -8.52 -12.83
C TYR A 93 -3.25 -9.24 -12.47
N ARG A 94 -3.32 -10.16 -11.51
CA ARG A 94 -2.19 -10.98 -11.04
C ARG A 94 -2.65 -12.41 -10.83
N LYS A 95 -1.70 -13.34 -10.94
CA LYS A 95 -1.86 -14.74 -10.57
C LYS A 95 -0.97 -15.04 -9.37
N SER A 96 -1.39 -16.00 -8.54
CA SER A 96 -0.51 -16.59 -7.53
C SER A 96 0.60 -17.37 -8.22
N LYS A 97 1.64 -17.75 -7.47
CA LYS A 97 2.71 -18.63 -7.97
C LYS A 97 2.19 -19.99 -8.47
N LYS A 98 0.97 -20.38 -8.08
CA LYS A 98 0.29 -21.59 -8.56
C LYS A 98 -0.54 -21.36 -9.83
N GLY A 99 -0.51 -20.15 -10.40
CA GLY A 99 -1.25 -19.79 -11.59
C GLY A 99 -2.73 -19.43 -11.37
N ASN A 100 -3.18 -19.34 -10.12
CA ASN A 100 -4.56 -19.00 -9.78
C ASN A 100 -4.79 -17.49 -9.81
N ALA A 101 -5.95 -17.04 -10.30
CA ALA A 101 -6.28 -15.62 -10.32
C ALA A 101 -6.41 -15.03 -8.90
N LEU A 102 -5.86 -13.84 -8.72
CA LEU A 102 -5.93 -13.06 -7.47
C LEU A 102 -6.81 -11.84 -7.68
N PHE A 103 -7.89 -11.77 -6.89
CA PHE A 103 -8.84 -10.66 -6.87
C PHE A 103 -8.59 -9.83 -5.62
N GLU A 104 -8.47 -8.52 -5.79
CA GLU A 104 -8.39 -7.59 -4.67
C GLU A 104 -9.75 -7.53 -3.96
N VAL A 105 -9.71 -7.47 -2.63
CA VAL A 105 -10.92 -7.24 -1.84
C VAL A 105 -10.76 -6.01 -0.98
N ARG A 106 -11.87 -5.33 -0.77
CA ARG A 106 -11.97 -4.18 0.14
C ARG A 106 -13.07 -4.46 1.14
N SER A 107 -12.87 -4.09 2.40
CA SER A 107 -14.03 -3.68 3.22
C SER A 107 -13.83 -2.37 3.91
N ARG A 108 -14.97 -1.78 4.23
CA ARG A 108 -15.05 -0.56 4.99
C ARG A 108 -15.26 -0.92 6.44
N ILE A 109 -14.35 -0.45 7.27
CA ILE A 109 -14.44 -0.52 8.72
C ILE A 109 -15.00 0.82 9.18
N TRP A 110 -16.27 0.83 9.57
CA TRP A 110 -16.85 1.98 10.23
C TRP A 110 -16.45 1.96 11.69
N VAL A 111 -15.65 2.94 12.05
CA VAL A 111 -15.42 3.27 13.44
C VAL A 111 -16.51 4.25 13.79
N GLY A 112 -17.28 4.01 14.85
CA GLY A 112 -17.98 5.11 15.50
C GLY A 112 -16.95 6.15 16.01
N TYR A 113 -17.37 7.09 16.83
CA TYR A 113 -16.43 7.94 17.60
C TYR A 113 -15.64 7.17 18.68
N ASP A 114 -15.34 5.88 18.46
CA ASP A 114 -14.60 5.01 19.38
C ASP A 114 -13.20 4.73 18.82
N ASP A 115 -12.24 5.53 19.28
CA ASP A 115 -10.83 5.45 18.89
C ASP A 115 -10.17 4.08 19.19
N ASP A 116 -10.79 3.24 20.02
CA ASP A 116 -10.27 1.92 20.39
C ASP A 116 -10.88 0.75 19.59
N TYR A 117 -11.79 1.01 18.65
CA TYR A 117 -12.45 -0.05 17.87
C TYR A 117 -11.45 -0.99 17.16
N LEU A 118 -10.40 -0.45 16.53
CA LEU A 118 -9.38 -1.28 15.86
C LEU A 118 -8.61 -2.17 16.85
N LYS A 119 -8.44 -1.74 18.11
CA LYS A 119 -7.85 -2.57 19.17
C LYS A 119 -8.83 -3.66 19.65
N LYS A 120 -10.11 -3.31 19.80
CA LYS A 120 -11.18 -4.21 20.25
C LYS A 120 -11.48 -5.33 19.24
N HIS A 121 -11.44 -5.02 17.94
CA HIS A 121 -11.81 -5.96 16.86
C HIS A 121 -10.60 -6.63 16.17
N LYS A 122 -9.38 -6.53 16.72
CA LYS A 122 -8.14 -7.11 16.16
C LYS A 122 -8.22 -8.61 15.78
N LYS A 123 -9.09 -9.38 16.46
CA LYS A 123 -9.30 -10.82 16.19
C LYS A 123 -10.28 -11.11 15.04
N GLU A 124 -11.09 -10.13 14.64
CA GLU A 124 -12.03 -10.22 13.51
C GLU A 124 -11.37 -9.78 12.19
N ILE A 125 -10.07 -9.42 12.25
CA ILE A 125 -9.27 -8.75 11.20
C ILE A 125 -8.18 -9.70 10.59
N PRO A 126 -8.30 -11.04 10.48
CA PRO A 126 -7.15 -11.89 10.12
C PRO A 126 -6.69 -11.83 8.65
N TYR A 127 -7.49 -11.24 7.75
CA TYR A 127 -7.27 -11.30 6.29
C TYR A 127 -6.86 -9.98 5.64
N TRP A 128 -6.71 -8.92 6.42
CA TRP A 128 -6.29 -7.62 5.90
C TRP A 128 -4.77 -7.54 5.75
N LEU A 129 -4.31 -7.08 4.58
CA LEU A 129 -2.91 -6.79 4.32
C LEU A 129 -2.54 -5.44 4.90
N SER A 130 -3.42 -4.46 4.69
CA SER A 130 -3.29 -3.07 5.15
C SER A 130 -4.66 -2.50 5.51
N ILE A 131 -4.65 -1.48 6.37
CA ILE A 131 -5.82 -0.67 6.75
C ILE A 131 -5.43 0.79 6.59
N HIS A 132 -6.24 1.56 5.88
CA HIS A 132 -6.00 2.97 5.59
C HIS A 132 -7.28 3.78 5.79
N ARG A 133 -7.15 5.07 6.07
CA ARG A 133 -8.33 5.93 6.32
C ARG A 133 -9.08 6.21 5.02
N ASP A 134 -10.40 6.18 5.06
CA ASP A 134 -11.31 6.40 3.94
C ASP A 134 -12.07 7.73 4.12
N GLY A 135 -11.42 8.84 3.75
CA GLY A 135 -12.04 10.16 3.75
C GLY A 135 -12.18 10.82 5.13
N PHE A 136 -13.14 11.76 5.21
CA PHE A 136 -13.40 12.60 6.39
C PHE A 136 -14.25 11.93 7.47
N ALA A 137 -15.06 10.93 7.11
CA ALA A 137 -15.73 10.12 8.11
C ALA A 137 -14.69 9.23 8.81
N ASN A 138 -14.89 8.91 10.10
CA ASN A 138 -14.06 7.94 10.83
C ASN A 138 -14.26 6.52 10.28
N ALA A 139 -13.83 6.30 9.04
CA ALA A 139 -13.92 5.06 8.32
C ALA A 139 -12.51 4.68 7.86
N PHE A 140 -12.25 3.38 7.86
CA PHE A 140 -11.07 2.82 7.24
C PHE A 140 -11.47 1.92 6.10
N ILE A 141 -10.66 1.85 5.05
CA ILE A 141 -10.68 0.75 4.10
C ILE A 141 -9.58 -0.21 4.48
N ALA A 142 -9.92 -1.49 4.47
CA ALA A 142 -8.98 -2.56 4.65
C ALA A 142 -8.84 -3.34 3.33
N MET A 143 -7.61 -3.68 2.96
CA MET A 143 -7.27 -4.34 1.70
C MET A 143 -6.97 -5.83 1.92
N GLY A 144 -7.39 -6.69 1.00
CA GLY A 144 -7.09 -8.12 1.04
C GLY A 144 -7.02 -8.76 -0.34
N ILE A 145 -6.87 -10.09 -0.36
CA ILE A 145 -6.86 -10.89 -1.60
C ILE A 145 -7.76 -12.11 -1.47
N VAL A 146 -8.55 -12.36 -2.51
CA VAL A 146 -9.22 -13.63 -2.76
C VAL A 146 -8.54 -14.34 -3.92
N GLU A 147 -8.12 -15.59 -3.69
CA GLU A 147 -7.62 -16.47 -4.74
C GLU A 147 -8.76 -17.32 -5.29
N GLN A 148 -8.86 -17.41 -6.62
CA GLN A 148 -9.76 -18.35 -7.28
C GLN A 148 -9.02 -19.63 -7.66
N HIS A 149 -9.48 -20.76 -7.14
CA HIS A 149 -9.04 -22.08 -7.55
C HIS A 149 -10.21 -22.86 -8.16
N LYS A 150 -10.18 -23.00 -9.49
CA LYS A 150 -11.30 -23.54 -10.28
C LYS A 150 -12.57 -22.70 -10.06
N ASN A 151 -13.64 -23.32 -9.55
CA ASN A 151 -14.91 -22.66 -9.25
C ASN A 151 -15.07 -22.24 -7.78
N LYS A 152 -13.99 -22.32 -6.98
CA LYS A 152 -14.00 -21.97 -5.57
C LYS A 152 -13.13 -20.75 -5.33
N PHE A 153 -13.59 -19.90 -4.43
CA PHE A 153 -12.89 -18.70 -4.01
C PHE A 153 -12.40 -18.91 -2.58
N LYS A 154 -11.19 -18.43 -2.30
CA LYS A 154 -10.58 -18.52 -0.97
C LYS A 154 -9.97 -17.18 -0.61
N LEU A 155 -10.54 -16.56 0.43
CA LEU A 155 -9.94 -15.39 1.08
C LEU A 155 -8.64 -15.82 1.77
N TRP A 156 -7.56 -15.09 1.51
CA TRP A 156 -6.27 -15.33 2.15
C TRP A 156 -6.18 -14.59 3.48
N ASP A 157 -5.70 -15.28 4.52
CA ASP A 157 -5.19 -14.59 5.70
C ASP A 157 -3.87 -13.86 5.39
N LYS A 158 -3.46 -12.90 6.23
CA LYS A 158 -2.23 -12.11 5.99
C LYS A 158 -0.99 -12.99 5.80
N LYS A 159 -0.87 -14.08 6.55
CA LYS A 159 0.27 -15.01 6.46
C LYS A 159 0.28 -15.75 5.12
N ALA A 160 -0.88 -16.24 4.67
CA ALA A 160 -1.06 -16.89 3.39
C ALA A 160 -0.77 -15.92 2.24
N ALA A 161 -1.21 -14.68 2.36
CA ALA A 161 -0.94 -13.65 1.36
C ALA A 161 0.54 -13.28 1.27
N VAL A 162 1.22 -12.99 2.38
CA VAL A 162 2.66 -12.72 2.36
C VAL A 162 3.43 -13.89 1.78
N LYS A 163 3.08 -15.13 2.18
CA LYS A 163 3.71 -16.34 1.61
C LYS A 163 3.39 -16.53 0.12
N GLY A 164 2.19 -16.18 -0.32
CA GLY A 164 1.74 -16.32 -1.71
C GLY A 164 2.32 -15.27 -2.66
N LEU A 165 2.63 -14.09 -2.13
CA LEU A 165 3.21 -12.96 -2.86
C LEU A 165 4.74 -12.93 -2.82
N THR A 166 5.39 -13.89 -2.16
CA THR A 166 6.85 -13.97 -2.00
C THR A 166 7.40 -15.33 -2.47
N PRO A 167 8.69 -15.42 -2.87
CA PRO A 167 9.63 -14.32 -3.05
C PRO A 167 9.21 -13.35 -4.16
N ILE A 168 9.58 -12.08 -4.00
CA ILE A 168 9.37 -11.01 -4.97
C ILE A 168 10.54 -11.07 -5.97
N GLU A 169 10.23 -11.32 -7.23
CA GLU A 169 11.20 -11.60 -8.28
C GLU A 169 11.35 -10.41 -9.22
N THR A 170 10.29 -9.63 -9.44
CA THR A 170 10.25 -8.53 -10.41
C THR A 170 9.96 -7.16 -9.79
N LYS A 171 10.28 -6.08 -10.51
CA LYS A 171 9.97 -4.69 -10.13
C LYS A 171 8.45 -4.50 -9.96
N GLU A 172 7.64 -5.08 -10.85
CA GLU A 172 6.18 -4.97 -10.83
C GLU A 172 5.56 -5.73 -9.65
N GLU A 173 6.12 -6.87 -9.25
CA GLU A 173 5.70 -7.56 -8.03
C GLU A 173 6.04 -6.74 -6.78
N ALA A 174 7.22 -6.10 -6.76
CA ALA A 174 7.65 -5.26 -5.65
C ALA A 174 6.71 -4.05 -5.44
N LEU A 175 6.36 -3.37 -6.54
CA LEU A 175 5.41 -2.26 -6.53
C LEU A 175 4.00 -2.70 -6.09
N TYR A 176 3.51 -3.83 -6.62
CA TYR A 176 2.21 -4.38 -6.25
C TYR A 176 2.14 -4.79 -4.78
N PHE A 177 3.22 -5.37 -4.27
CA PHE A 177 3.33 -5.76 -2.86
C PHE A 177 3.23 -4.52 -1.95
N LEU A 178 3.98 -3.45 -2.23
CA LEU A 178 3.91 -2.21 -1.44
C LEU A 178 2.55 -1.52 -1.58
N TYR A 179 1.92 -1.53 -2.75
CA TYR A 179 0.55 -1.04 -2.90
C TYR A 179 -0.43 -1.74 -1.94
N LEU A 180 -0.38 -3.08 -1.87
CA LEU A 180 -1.26 -3.84 -1.00
C LEU A 180 -0.98 -3.64 0.50
N MET A 181 0.29 -3.47 0.87
CA MET A 181 0.74 -3.38 2.27
C MET A 181 0.69 -1.95 2.83
N GLU A 182 0.88 -0.94 1.99
CA GLU A 182 1.09 0.44 2.44
C GLU A 182 0.11 1.44 1.81
N GLN A 183 -0.67 1.01 0.81
CA GLN A 183 -1.55 1.86 0.02
C GLN A 183 -0.79 3.07 -0.57
N VAL A 184 0.34 2.77 -1.20
CA VAL A 184 1.19 3.73 -1.88
C VAL A 184 1.20 3.47 -3.38
N PHE A 185 1.45 4.52 -4.16
CA PHE A 185 1.26 4.51 -5.60
C PHE A 185 2.51 5.02 -6.31
N PRO A 186 2.83 4.45 -7.49
CA PRO A 186 3.86 5.01 -8.34
C PRO A 186 3.35 6.30 -9.00
N GLU A 187 4.19 7.33 -9.04
CA GLU A 187 3.88 8.60 -9.71
C GLU A 187 5.03 9.00 -10.64
N TYR A 188 4.70 9.45 -11.83
CA TYR A 188 5.65 9.80 -12.88
C TYR A 188 5.33 11.15 -13.54
N ASN A 189 4.13 11.69 -13.32
CA ASN A 189 3.70 12.98 -13.84
C ASN A 189 3.13 13.83 -12.70
N PHE A 190 3.90 14.85 -12.31
CA PHE A 190 3.52 15.76 -11.25
C PHE A 190 2.79 17.02 -11.74
N ASP A 191 2.61 17.19 -13.07
CA ASP A 191 1.92 18.34 -13.67
C ASP A 191 0.48 18.48 -13.17
N LYS A 192 -0.13 17.37 -12.72
CA LYS A 192 -1.51 17.31 -12.23
C LYS A 192 -1.65 17.38 -10.72
N LEU A 193 -0.55 17.34 -9.96
CA LEU A 193 -0.59 17.28 -8.50
C LEU A 193 -0.82 18.64 -7.85
N CYS A 194 -0.41 19.73 -8.51
CA CYS A 194 -0.66 21.09 -8.06
C CYS A 194 -1.68 21.75 -9.00
N LYS A 195 -2.99 21.58 -8.74
CA LYS A 195 -4.02 22.25 -9.54
C LYS A 195 -3.96 23.76 -9.34
N LYS A 196 -4.18 24.54 -10.40
CA LYS A 196 -4.09 26.01 -10.35
C LYS A 196 -5.04 26.70 -9.35
N GLU A 197 -6.07 26.01 -8.88
CA GLU A 197 -7.14 26.54 -8.03
C GLU A 197 -7.03 26.11 -6.55
N GLU A 198 -6.09 25.24 -6.18
CA GLU A 198 -5.95 24.75 -4.81
C GLU A 198 -4.84 25.53 -4.06
N ASN A 199 -5.10 25.88 -2.80
CA ASN A 199 -4.15 26.61 -1.95
C ASN A 199 -3.14 25.64 -1.32
N TYR A 200 -1.99 25.44 -1.97
CA TYR A 200 -0.95 24.54 -1.45
C TYR A 200 0.16 25.27 -0.71
N GLN A 201 0.65 24.64 0.35
CA GLN A 201 1.99 24.89 0.87
C GLN A 201 2.93 23.81 0.36
N ILE A 202 3.81 24.18 -0.57
CA ILE A 202 4.88 23.31 -1.08
C ILE A 202 5.96 23.21 0.00
N CYS A 203 6.22 21.99 0.46
CA CYS A 203 7.29 21.70 1.40
C CYS A 203 8.59 21.34 0.67
N THR A 204 8.52 20.90 -0.58
CA THR A 204 9.72 20.57 -1.34
C THR A 204 9.62 20.89 -2.82
N ASP A 205 10.72 21.38 -3.37
CA ASP A 205 10.90 21.77 -4.77
C ASP A 205 11.37 20.63 -5.68
N THR A 206 11.90 19.57 -5.07
CA THR A 206 12.49 18.42 -5.74
C THR A 206 11.64 17.18 -5.53
N ILE A 207 10.96 16.76 -6.60
CA ILE A 207 10.15 15.54 -6.62
C ILE A 207 10.73 14.59 -7.66
N THR A 208 11.05 13.38 -7.24
CA THR A 208 11.60 12.35 -8.14
C THR A 208 10.46 11.43 -8.57
N PRO A 209 10.26 11.17 -9.87
CA PRO A 209 9.37 10.09 -10.32
C PRO A 209 9.66 8.76 -9.62
N THR A 210 8.71 7.84 -9.59
CA THR A 210 8.95 6.50 -9.05
C THR A 210 10.05 5.80 -9.85
N ILE A 211 11.07 5.39 -9.12
CA ILE A 211 12.22 4.62 -9.55
C ILE A 211 12.26 3.33 -8.73
N VAL A 212 12.49 2.21 -9.41
CA VAL A 212 12.73 0.91 -8.77
C VAL A 212 14.17 0.51 -9.05
N LYS A 213 15.03 0.61 -8.04
CA LYS A 213 16.39 0.07 -8.10
C LYS A 213 16.38 -1.36 -7.59
N GLU A 214 16.73 -2.31 -8.45
CA GLU A 214 16.87 -3.70 -8.08
C GLU A 214 18.29 -4.00 -7.59
N GLU A 215 18.39 -4.63 -6.43
CA GLU A 215 19.62 -5.18 -5.88
C GLU A 215 19.47 -6.71 -5.76
N LYS A 216 20.57 -7.39 -5.42
CA LYS A 216 20.57 -8.86 -5.31
C LYS A 216 19.47 -9.38 -4.38
N ASP A 217 19.36 -8.81 -3.18
CA ASP A 217 18.49 -9.34 -2.11
C ASP A 217 17.25 -8.47 -1.82
N TYR A 218 17.18 -7.27 -2.40
CA TYR A 218 16.12 -6.29 -2.13
C TYR A 218 15.91 -5.31 -3.29
N PHE A 219 14.85 -4.52 -3.19
CA PHE A 219 14.55 -3.38 -4.06
C PHE A 219 14.60 -2.09 -3.24
N VAL A 220 15.05 -1.00 -3.85
CA VAL A 220 14.90 0.36 -3.32
C VAL A 220 13.90 1.10 -4.19
N ILE A 221 12.82 1.60 -3.59
CA ILE A 221 11.65 2.10 -4.31
C ILE A 221 11.13 3.38 -3.66
N ASN A 222 10.95 4.46 -4.42
CA ASN A 222 10.18 5.61 -3.97
C ASN A 222 8.72 5.56 -4.47
N LEU A 223 7.78 5.68 -3.54
CA LEU A 223 6.33 5.66 -3.82
C LEU A 223 5.64 6.77 -3.06
N PHE A 224 4.41 7.06 -3.47
CA PHE A 224 3.68 8.22 -3.02
C PHE A 224 2.45 7.85 -2.21
N HIS A 225 2.18 8.66 -1.19
CA HIS A 225 1.01 8.53 -0.34
C HIS A 225 0.30 9.88 -0.23
N TYR A 226 -1.00 9.91 -0.52
CA TYR A 226 -1.86 11.04 -0.24
C TYR A 226 -2.61 10.80 1.07
N ASN A 227 -2.33 11.65 2.07
CA ASN A 227 -3.05 11.65 3.33
C ASN A 227 -4.25 12.60 3.23
N ILE A 228 -5.44 12.02 3.12
CA ILE A 228 -6.69 12.78 2.99
C ILE A 228 -7.00 13.62 4.24
N VAL A 229 -6.50 13.21 5.42
CA VAL A 229 -6.84 13.84 6.71
C VAL A 229 -6.32 15.26 6.81
N ASP A 230 -5.07 15.47 6.43
CA ASP A 230 -4.41 16.77 6.50
C ASP A 230 -4.11 17.32 5.10
N GLY A 231 -4.60 16.68 4.04
CA GLY A 231 -4.32 17.08 2.66
C GLY A 231 -2.84 16.99 2.27
N SER A 232 -2.02 16.22 3.00
CA SER A 232 -0.58 16.11 2.71
C SER A 232 -0.29 15.06 1.64
N PHE A 233 0.65 15.38 0.75
CA PHE A 233 1.24 14.42 -0.17
C PHE A 233 2.68 14.10 0.25
N PHE A 234 3.02 12.81 0.28
CA PHE A 234 4.33 12.32 0.70
C PHE A 234 5.00 11.47 -0.36
N GLU A 235 6.32 11.63 -0.48
CA GLU A 235 7.21 10.64 -1.07
C GLU A 235 7.81 9.78 0.04
N ILE A 236 7.80 8.47 -0.15
CA ILE A 236 8.30 7.48 0.81
C ILE A 236 9.26 6.55 0.08
N VAL A 237 10.48 6.43 0.61
CA VAL A 237 11.50 5.53 0.07
C VAL A 237 11.54 4.26 0.91
N TYR A 238 11.34 3.13 0.26
CA TYR A 238 11.32 1.81 0.84
C TYR A 238 12.56 1.01 0.47
N GLN A 239 13.03 0.19 1.42
CA GLN A 239 13.89 -0.96 1.15
C GLN A 239 13.05 -2.22 1.32
N LEU A 240 12.73 -2.91 0.21
CA LEU A 240 11.88 -4.12 0.20
C LEU A 240 12.70 -5.36 -0.12
N TYR A 241 12.84 -6.26 0.84
CA TYR A 241 13.51 -7.54 0.66
C TYR A 241 12.63 -8.50 -0.14
N ARG A 242 13.27 -9.41 -0.89
CA ARG A 242 12.55 -10.39 -1.72
C ARG A 242 11.61 -11.30 -0.90
N ASN A 243 11.83 -11.46 0.40
CA ASN A 243 10.95 -12.23 1.29
C ASN A 243 9.74 -11.44 1.83
N GLY A 244 9.51 -10.21 1.37
CA GLY A 244 8.39 -9.35 1.78
C GLY A 244 8.61 -8.55 3.06
N LYS A 245 9.77 -8.66 3.73
CA LYS A 245 10.16 -7.71 4.78
C LYS A 245 10.54 -6.39 4.12
N TYR A 246 10.20 -5.26 4.75
CA TYR A 246 10.61 -3.96 4.25
C TYR A 246 10.83 -2.94 5.37
N ASN A 247 11.62 -1.93 5.07
CA ASN A 247 11.89 -0.77 5.93
C ASN A 247 11.59 0.52 5.17
N ILE A 248 11.26 1.58 5.90
CA ILE A 248 11.22 2.94 5.34
C ILE A 248 12.57 3.59 5.59
N LEU A 249 13.22 3.99 4.49
CA LEU A 249 14.49 4.70 4.52
C LEU A 249 14.28 6.21 4.72
N SER A 250 13.23 6.77 4.10
CA SER A 250 12.86 8.17 4.26
C SER A 250 11.38 8.41 3.97
N LYS A 251 10.82 9.44 4.61
CA LYS A 251 9.48 9.97 4.32
C LYS A 251 9.57 11.49 4.24
N LYS A 252 9.19 12.04 3.10
CA LYS A 252 9.30 13.46 2.77
C LYS A 252 7.92 13.99 2.42
N ARG A 253 7.48 15.06 3.10
CA ARG A 253 6.27 15.79 2.69
C ARG A 253 6.62 16.63 1.46
N ILE A 254 5.80 16.50 0.42
CA ILE A 254 5.93 17.24 -0.84
C ILE A 254 5.12 18.52 -0.76
N TYR A 255 3.84 18.41 -0.44
CA TYR A 255 2.96 19.54 -0.20
C TYR A 255 1.89 19.21 0.84
N ILE A 256 1.18 20.23 1.30
CA ILE A 256 -0.06 20.16 2.07
C ILE A 256 -1.08 21.12 1.48
N ILE A 257 -2.34 20.68 1.35
CA ILE A 257 -3.47 21.56 1.00
C ILE A 257 -3.85 22.34 2.25
N LEU A 258 -3.84 23.67 2.15
CA LEU A 258 -4.32 24.55 3.19
C LEU A 258 -5.84 24.68 3.03
N GLU A 259 -6.59 24.62 4.14
CA GLU A 259 -8.02 24.92 4.12
C GLU A 259 -8.23 26.34 3.57
N GLU A 260 -9.25 26.52 2.73
CA GLU A 260 -9.73 27.85 2.38
C GLU A 260 -10.25 28.52 3.66
N GLU A 261 -9.71 29.69 4.00
CA GLU A 261 -10.36 30.57 4.97
C GLU A 261 -11.69 31.00 4.33
N TRP A 262 -12.78 30.35 4.72
CA TRP A 262 -14.12 30.84 4.41
C TRP A 262 -14.34 32.11 5.23
N GLU A 263 -14.12 33.28 4.61
CA GLU A 263 -14.61 34.57 5.13
C GLU A 263 -16.14 34.65 5.14
#